data_AF-A0A5B7K3C4-F1
#
_entry.id   AF-A0A5B7K3C4-F1
#
_cell.length_a   1.000
_cell.length_b   1.000
_cell.length_c   1.000
_cell.angle_alpha   90.00
_cell.angle_beta   90.00
_cell.angle_gamma   90.00
#
_symmetry.space_group_name_H-M   'P 1'
#
loop_
_entity.id
_entity.type
_entity.pdbx_description
1 polymer ?
#
loop_
_entity_poly.entity_id
_entity_poly.type
_entity_poly.pdbx_seq_one_letter_code
_entity_poly.pdbx_strand_id
1 'polypeptide(L)' 'MQCSLQGMLRSLGKLCRCLGEVHARGVVHNDLKIDNITVSGGVHHPVLHIIDLGWACGAGRVAGDLSLESALA' A
#
# COMPACT_ATOMS: atom_id res chain seq x y z
N MET A 1 -5.31 22.99 -9.09
CA MET A 1 -5.14 22.07 -7.95
C MET A 1 -3.83 22.43 -7.27
N GLN A 2 -3.86 23.04 -6.08
CA GLN A 2 -2.63 23.42 -5.36
C GLN A 2 -2.23 22.29 -4.42
N CYS A 3 -1.14 21.60 -4.75
CA CYS A 3 -0.48 20.68 -3.85
C CYS A 3 0.34 21.51 -2.85
N SER A 4 0.04 21.40 -1.54
CA SER A 4 0.89 21.95 -0.49
C SER A 4 1.83 20.87 0.05
N LEU A 5 3.04 21.25 0.46
CA LEU A 5 3.99 20.34 1.12
C LEU A 5 3.35 19.65 2.33
N GLN A 6 2.55 20.39 3.11
CA GLN A 6 1.84 19.85 4.26
C GLN A 6 0.80 18.77 3.86
N GLY A 7 0.07 18.99 2.76
CA GLY A 7 -0.86 18.01 2.21
C GLY A 7 -0.14 16.74 1.74
N MET A 8 0.97 16.91 1.04
CA MET A 8 1.82 15.82 0.57
C MET A 8 2.35 14.97 1.74
N LEU A 9 2.91 15.60 2.78
CA LEU A 9 3.44 14.90 3.95
C LEU A 9 2.34 14.13 4.71
N ARG A 10 1.13 14.72 4.82
CA ARG A 10 -0.02 14.00 5.41
C ARG A 10 -0.41 12.77 4.60
N SER A 11 -0.41 12.87 3.27
CA SER A 11 -0.70 11.72 2.40
C SER A 11 0.37 10.64 2.50
N LEU A 12 1.65 11.03 2.53
CA LEU A 12 2.78 10.11 2.77
C LEU A 12 2.63 9.37 4.10
N GLY A 13 2.31 10.08 5.19
CA GLY A 13 2.08 9.44 6.49
C GLY A 13 0.94 8.41 6.47
N LYS A 14 -0.14 8.69 5.74
CA LYS A 14 -1.23 7.73 5.52
C LYS A 14 -0.78 6.51 4.72
N LEU A 15 -0.03 6.71 3.64
CA LEU A 15 0.53 5.60 2.84
C LEU A 15 1.48 4.74 3.65
N CYS A 16 2.35 5.33 4.47
CA CYS A 16 3.24 4.58 5.36
C CYS A 16 2.45 3.74 6.37
N ARG A 17 1.30 4.23 6.87
CA ARG A 17 0.42 3.44 7.74
C ARG A 17 -0.19 2.24 6.99
N CYS A 18 -0.75 2.46 5.80
CA CYS A 18 -1.30 1.37 4.98
C CYS A 18 -0.23 0.33 4.65
N LEU A 19 0.98 0.76 4.26
CA LEU A 19 2.08 -0.15 3.98
C LEU A 19 2.55 -0.87 5.24
N GLY A 20 2.52 -0.21 6.40
CA GLY A 20 2.77 -0.82 7.70
C GLY A 20 1.78 -1.95 8.02
N GLU A 21 0.50 -1.80 7.65
CA GLU A 21 -0.50 -2.86 7.81
C GLU A 21 -0.22 -4.07 6.90
N VAL A 22 0.26 -3.84 5.68
CA VAL A 22 0.71 -4.91 4.76
C VAL A 22 1.93 -5.63 5.36
N HIS A 23 2.92 -4.87 5.81
CA HIS A 23 4.14 -5.42 6.40
C HIS A 23 3.90 -6.16 7.72
N ALA A 24 2.93 -5.71 8.53
CA ALA A 24 2.56 -6.38 9.78
C ALA A 24 2.02 -7.81 9.55
N ARG A 25 1.53 -8.10 8.34
CA ARG A 25 1.11 -9.45 7.92
C ARG A 25 2.26 -10.27 7.32
N GLY A 26 3.49 -9.77 7.40
CA GLY A 26 4.66 -10.40 6.80
C GLY A 26 4.65 -10.36 5.28
N VAL A 27 3.90 -9.44 4.65
CA VAL A 27 3.82 -9.28 3.19
C VAL A 27 4.63 -8.06 2.76
N VAL A 28 5.33 -8.15 1.64
CA VAL A 28 5.98 -7.05 0.93
C VAL A 28 5.28 -6.86 -0.40
N HIS A 29 4.89 -5.63 -0.75
CA HIS A 29 4.10 -5.36 -1.95
C HIS A 29 4.87 -5.48 -3.27
N ASN A 30 6.15 -5.11 -3.28
CA ASN A 30 7.09 -5.08 -4.42
C ASN A 30 6.74 -4.24 -5.67
N ASP A 31 5.52 -3.75 -5.80
CA ASP A 31 5.09 -2.89 -6.92
C ASP A 31 4.33 -1.64 -6.42
N LEU A 32 4.89 -0.95 -5.43
CA LEU A 32 4.27 0.26 -4.88
C LEU A 32 4.55 1.46 -5.80
N LYS A 33 3.51 1.89 -6.49
CA LYS A 33 3.49 3.05 -7.40
C LYS A 33 2.16 3.79 -7.30
N ILE A 34 2.07 4.98 -7.89
CA ILE A 34 0.86 5.81 -7.80
C ILE A 34 -0.37 5.12 -8.40
N ASP A 35 -0.20 4.31 -9.44
CA ASP A 35 -1.28 3.56 -10.09
C ASP A 35 -1.89 2.49 -9.16
N ASN A 36 -1.11 2.03 -8.17
CA ASN A 36 -1.50 1.03 -7.17
C ASN A 36 -1.96 1.69 -5.85
N ILE A 37 -2.31 2.98 -5.90
CA ILE A 37 -2.88 3.72 -4.78
C ILE A 37 -4.24 4.27 -5.20
N THR A 38 -5.29 3.87 -4.49
CA THR A 38 -6.63 4.43 -4.70
C THR A 38 -7.05 5.32 -3.55
N VAL A 39 -7.96 6.25 -3.84
CA VAL A 39 -8.48 7.20 -2.86
C VAL A 39 -9.99 7.03 -2.78
N SER A 40 -10.52 6.96 -1.56
CA SER A 40 -11.95 6.96 -1.27
C SER A 40 -12.29 7.99 -0.20
N GLY A 41 -13.57 8.16 0.11
CA GLY A 41 -14.04 9.16 1.07
C GLY A 41 -14.17 10.57 0.48
N GLY A 42 -14.47 11.53 1.34
CA GLY A 42 -14.67 12.93 0.92
C GLY A 42 -13.36 13.68 0.71
N VAL A 43 -13.39 14.77 -0.05
CA VAL A 43 -12.23 15.62 -0.37
C VAL A 43 -11.47 16.09 0.89
N HIS A 44 -12.19 16.39 1.98
CA HIS A 44 -11.59 16.82 3.25
C HIS A 44 -11.10 15.67 4.13
N HIS A 45 -11.56 14.45 3.87
CA HIS A 45 -11.23 13.24 4.64
C HIS A 45 -10.90 12.06 3.71
N PRO A 46 -9.85 12.17 2.88
CA PRO A 46 -9.49 11.11 1.96
C PRO A 46 -8.93 9.90 2.72
N VAL A 47 -9.35 8.71 2.31
CA VAL A 47 -8.82 7.42 2.76
C VAL A 47 -8.02 6.82 1.62
N LEU A 48 -6.75 6.51 1.88
CA LEU A 48 -5.84 5.92 0.91
C LEU A 48 -5.85 4.41 1.06
N HIS A 49 -5.82 3.70 -0.07
CA HIS A 49 -5.75 2.24 -0.11
C HIS A 49 -4.60 1.83 -1.04
N ILE A 50 -3.82 0.85 -0.60
CA ILE A 50 -2.83 0.19 -1.45
C ILE A 50 -3.50 -1.02 -2.09
N ILE A 51 -3.41 -1.16 -3.41
CA ILE A 51 -4.07 -2.20 -4.20
C ILE A 51 -3.06 -2.93 -5.08
N ASP A 52 -3.51 -3.99 -5.74
CA ASP A 52 -2.72 -4.81 -6.69
C ASP A 52 -1.51 -5.50 -6.04
N LEU A 53 -1.78 -6.65 -5.42
CA LEU A 53 -0.78 -7.51 -4.79
C LEU A 53 -0.20 -8.56 -5.75
N GLY A 54 -0.28 -8.36 -7.07
CA GLY A 54 0.19 -9.34 -8.07
C GLY A 54 1.69 -9.68 -7.96
N TRP A 55 2.49 -8.77 -7.42
CA TRP A 55 3.93 -8.94 -7.17
C TRP A 55 4.28 -9.14 -5.69
N ALA A 56 3.28 -9.21 -4.83
CA ALA A 56 3.50 -9.29 -3.40
C ALA A 56 4.13 -10.64 -3.01
N CYS A 57 4.97 -10.63 -1.98
CA CYS A 57 5.58 -11.84 -1.45
C CYS A 57 5.65 -11.81 0.08
N GLY A 58 5.87 -12.96 0.69
CA GLY A 58 6.25 -13.01 2.10
C GLY A 58 7.59 -12.31 2.32
N ALA A 59 7.73 -11.54 3.40
CA ALA A 59 8.97 -10.89 3.76
C ALA A 59 10.12 -11.91 3.87
N GLY A 60 11.24 -11.60 3.23
CA GLY A 60 12.38 -12.52 3.12
C GLY A 60 12.27 -13.59 2.03
N ARG A 61 11.22 -13.55 1.18
CA ARG A 61 11.06 -14.43 0.01
C ARG A 61 11.15 -13.64 -1.29
N VAL A 62 11.56 -14.30 -2.38
CA VAL A 62 11.58 -13.72 -3.73
C VAL A 62 10.21 -13.93 -4.39
N ALA A 63 9.70 -12.91 -5.08
CA ALA A 63 8.45 -13.01 -5.84
C ALA A 63 8.57 -14.10 -6.93
N GLY A 64 7.62 -15.04 -6.94
CA GLY A 64 7.63 -16.23 -7.80
C GLY A 64 7.30 -17.54 -7.07
N ASP A 65 7.32 -17.53 -5.73
CA ASP A 65 7.23 -18.76 -4.91
C ASP A 65 5.96 -18.86 -4.04
N LEU A 66 4.93 -18.04 -4.31
CA LEU A 66 3.72 -18.00 -3.50
C LEU A 66 2.46 -17.93 -4.38
N SER A 67 1.66 -19.00 -4.34
CA SER A 67 0.23 -18.88 -4.61
C SER A 67 -0.40 -18.07 -3.47
N LEU A 68 -1.21 -17.06 -3.77
CA LEU A 68 -1.82 -16.13 -2.79
C LEU A 68 -2.54 -16.81 -1.62
N GLU A 69 -2.91 -18.09 -1.73
CA GLU A 69 -3.60 -18.85 -0.69
C GLU A 69 -2.80 -18.99 0.61
N SER A 70 -1.47 -18.95 0.58
CA SER A 70 -0.63 -19.14 1.77
C SER A 70 -0.29 -17.85 2.53
N ALA A 71 -0.61 -16.67 1.99
CA ALA A 71 -0.32 -15.38 2.64
C ALA A 71 -1.53 -14.74 3.34
N LEU A 72 -2.74 -15.30 3.14
CA LEU A 72 -4.00 -14.82 3.71
C LEU A 72 -4.66 -15.83 4.67
N ALA A 73 -3.99 -16.95 4.95
CA ALA A 73 -4.41 -17.98 5.91
C ALA A 73 -3.94 -17.67 7.33
#